data_AF-A0A2M7FSQ3-F1
#
_entry.id   AF-A0A2M7FSQ3-F1
#
_cell.length_a   1.000
_cell.length_b   1.000
_cell.length_c   1.000
_cell.angle_alpha   90.00
_cell.angle_beta   90.00
_cell.angle_gamma   90.00
#
_symmetry.space_group_name_H-M   'P 1'
#
loop_
_entity.id
_entity.type
_entity.pdbx_description
1 polymer ?
#
loop_
_entity_poly.entity_id
_entity_poly.type
_entity_poly.pdbx_seq_one_letter_code
_entity_poly.pdbx_strand_id
1 'polypeptide(L)'
;MWLAQPALRRKLKRRGQAEPGYLHAIDERFGRYAQALPPHDGPTVWIHAVSLGETRAAAVLIAALRQRLPAMRLLLTHGTATGRAEGA
;
A
#
# COMPACT_ATOMS: atom_id res chain seq x y z
N MET A 1 -13.37 9.96 -11.85
CA MET A 1 -13.31 8.61 -11.23
C MET A 1 -14.25 8.38 -10.02
N TRP A 2 -15.01 9.37 -9.54
CA TRP A 2 -15.89 9.21 -8.36
C TRP A 2 -17.10 8.30 -8.59
N LEU A 3 -17.70 8.34 -9.78
CA LEU A 3 -18.89 7.56 -10.13
C LEU A 3 -18.67 6.04 -10.13
N ALA A 4 -17.42 5.58 -10.26
CA ALA A 4 -17.08 4.15 -10.25
C ALA A 4 -16.90 3.56 -8.84
N GLN A 5 -16.81 4.40 -7.79
CA GLN A 5 -16.56 3.96 -6.41
C GLN A 5 -17.59 2.94 -5.87
N PRO A 6 -18.93 3.09 -6.05
CA PRO A 6 -19.89 2.13 -5.52
C PRO A 6 -19.75 0.74 -6.16
N ALA A 7 -19.46 0.67 -7.47
CA ALA A 7 -19.20 -0.58 -8.17
C ALA A 7 -17.91 -1.25 -7.67
N LEU A 8 -16.85 -0.46 -7.45
CA LEU A 8 -15.57 -0.94 -6.94
C LEU A 8 -15.71 -1.49 -5.50
N ARG A 9 -16.45 -0.78 -4.63
CA ARG A 9 -16.77 -1.25 -3.27
C ARG A 9 -17.58 -2.55 -3.28
N ARG A 10 -18.56 -2.67 -4.18
CA ARG A 10 -19.37 -3.90 -4.32
C ARG A 10 -18.53 -5.07 -4.84
N LYS A 11 -17.59 -4.84 -5.77
CA LYS A 11 -16.62 -5.85 -6.23
C LYS A 11 -15.70 -6.31 -5.10
N LEU A 12 -15.15 -5.38 -4.31
CA LEU A 12 -14.31 -5.69 -3.15
C LEU A 12 -15.08 -6.48 -2.09
N LYS A 13 -16.34 -6.12 -1.81
CA LYS A 13 -17.20 -6.86 -0.88
C LYS A 13 -17.45 -8.30 -1.33
N ARG A 14 -17.69 -8.51 -2.63
CA ARG A 14 -17.84 -9.86 -3.22
C ARG A 14 -16.56 -10.68 -3.09
N ARG A 15 -15.38 -10.11 -3.41
CA ARG A 15 -14.10 -10.82 -3.21
C ARG A 15 -13.77 -11.09 -1.75
N GLY A 16 -14.15 -10.17 -0.86
CA GLY A 16 -13.97 -10.31 0.58
C GLY A 16 -14.72 -11.48 1.21
N GLN A 17 -15.73 -12.03 0.53
CA GLN A 17 -16.41 -13.26 0.97
C GLN A 17 -15.54 -14.50 0.80
N ALA A 18 -14.68 -14.52 -0.23
CA ALA A 18 -13.75 -15.62 -0.49
C ALA A 18 -12.38 -15.39 0.21
N GLU A 19 -11.96 -14.13 0.30
CA GLU A 19 -10.68 -13.73 0.88
C GLU A 19 -10.89 -12.56 1.86
N PRO A 20 -11.13 -12.81 3.16
CA PRO A 20 -11.45 -11.78 4.15
C PRO A 20 -10.42 -10.64 4.21
N GLY A 21 -9.15 -10.92 3.90
CA GLY A 21 -8.08 -9.93 3.82
C GLY A 21 -8.32 -8.80 2.79
N TYR A 22 -9.17 -9.02 1.78
CA TYR A 22 -9.56 -7.97 0.84
C TYR A 22 -10.43 -6.87 1.47
N LEU A 23 -11.08 -7.16 2.61
CA LEU A 23 -11.89 -6.18 3.34
C LEU A 23 -11.07 -5.28 4.26
N HIS A 24 -9.78 -5.56 4.44
CA HIS A 24 -8.90 -4.77 5.30
C HIS A 24 -8.46 -3.47 4.61
N ALA A 25 -8.62 -2.34 5.31
CA ALA A 25 -8.22 -1.00 4.87
C ALA A 25 -8.80 -0.60 3.49
N ILE A 26 -10.11 -0.85 3.28
CA ILE A 26 -10.80 -0.45 2.03
C ILE A 26 -10.72 1.06 1.82
N ASP A 27 -10.86 1.86 2.87
CA ASP A 27 -10.90 3.32 2.75
C ASP A 27 -9.56 3.92 2.31
N GLU A 28 -8.43 3.33 2.71
CA GLU A 28 -7.09 3.70 2.22
C GLU A 28 -6.96 3.53 0.71
N ARG A 29 -7.63 2.51 0.12
CA ARG A 29 -7.68 2.30 -1.34
C ARG A 29 -8.40 3.43 -2.08
N PHE A 30 -9.19 4.22 -1.37
CA PHE A 30 -9.86 5.42 -1.88
C PHE A 30 -9.21 6.72 -1.37
N GLY A 31 -7.99 6.65 -0.84
CA GLY A 31 -7.25 7.79 -0.33
C GLY A 31 -7.74 8.34 1.01
N ARG A 32 -8.61 7.62 1.72
CA ARG A 32 -9.09 7.99 3.05
C ARG A 32 -8.29 7.24 4.11
N TYR A 33 -7.36 7.95 4.75
CA TYR A 33 -6.56 7.43 5.86
C TYR A 33 -7.14 7.94 7.17
N ALA A 34 -7.32 7.05 8.15
CA ALA A 34 -7.88 7.40 9.47
C ALA A 34 -6.93 8.25 10.32
N GLN A 35 -5.63 8.18 10.03
CA GLN A 35 -4.58 8.89 10.74
C GLN A 35 -4.01 9.98 9.84
N ALA A 36 -3.94 11.21 10.35
CA ALA A 36 -3.17 12.26 9.72
C ALA A 36 -1.70 11.83 9.69
N LEU A 37 -1.07 11.92 8.51
CA LEU A 37 0.35 11.64 8.40
C LEU A 37 1.11 12.71 9.20
N PRO A 38 2.00 12.32 10.13
CA PRO A 38 2.76 13.31 10.88
C PRO A 38 3.60 14.19 9.92
N PRO A 39 3.93 15.43 10.30
CA PRO A 39 4.89 16.24 9.56
C PRO A 39 6.18 15.46 9.31
N HIS A 40 6.82 15.70 8.16
CA HIS A 40 8.03 14.99 7.79
C HIS A 40 8.93 15.86 6.94
N ASP A 41 10.15 16.05 7.43
CA ASP A 41 11.10 17.00 6.86
C ASP A 41 12.08 16.35 5.87
N GLY A 42 12.08 15.01 5.77
CA GLY A 42 12.90 14.27 4.82
C GLY A 42 12.21 13.96 3.49
N PRO A 43 12.93 13.33 2.55
CA PRO A 43 12.38 12.96 1.26
C PRO A 43 11.30 11.88 1.41
N THR A 44 10.21 12.01 0.64
CA THR A 44 9.21 10.94 0.50
C THR A 44 9.54 10.11 -0.73
N VAL A 45 9.72 8.81 -0.53
CA VAL A 45 9.96 7.86 -1.60
C VAL A 45 8.74 6.96 -1.74
N TRP A 46 8.15 6.96 -2.94
CA TRP A 46 7.01 6.13 -3.27
C TRP A 46 7.45 4.96 -4.15
N ILE A 47 7.19 3.74 -3.68
CA ILE A 47 7.42 2.50 -4.42
C ILE A 47 6.08 1.81 -4.68
N HIS A 48 5.85 1.43 -5.93
CA HIS A 48 4.68 0.67 -6.35
C HIS A 48 5.11 -0.71 -6.83
N ALA A 49 4.70 -1.76 -6.10
CA ALA A 49 5.01 -3.15 -6.43
C ALA A 49 3.70 -3.91 -6.68
N VAL A 50 3.45 -4.29 -7.93
CA VAL A 50 2.20 -4.94 -8.37
C VAL A 50 2.25 -6.46 -8.22
N SER A 51 3.43 -7.04 -8.02
CA SER A 51 3.64 -8.49 -7.86
C SER A 51 4.42 -8.86 -6.60
N LEU A 52 4.32 -10.13 -6.18
CA LEU A 52 5.11 -10.67 -5.06
C LEU A 52 6.62 -10.63 -5.36
N GLY A 53 7.03 -10.95 -6.60
CA GLY A 53 8.43 -10.88 -7.01
C GLY A 53 8.99 -9.45 -6.95
N GLU A 54 8.18 -8.48 -7.37
CA GLU A 54 8.52 -7.06 -7.28
C GLU A 54 8.57 -6.57 -5.83
N THR A 55 7.68 -7.06 -4.97
CA THR A 55 7.69 -6.74 -3.53
C THR A 55 8.99 -7.20 -2.87
N ARG A 56 9.46 -8.41 -3.21
CA ARG A 56 10.75 -8.93 -2.73
C ARG A 56 11.94 -8.13 -3.26
N ALA A 57 11.94 -7.78 -4.54
CA ALA A 57 12.97 -6.92 -5.12
C ALA A 57 12.97 -5.52 -4.49
N ALA A 58 11.78 -4.96 -4.25
CA ALA A 58 11.60 -3.68 -3.58
C ALA A 58 12.17 -3.69 -2.16
N ALA A 59 12.02 -4.78 -1.41
CA ALA A 59 12.59 -4.90 -0.06
C ALA A 59 14.12 -4.69 -0.04
N VAL A 60 14.84 -5.29 -1.01
CA VAL A 60 16.29 -5.10 -1.14
C VAL A 60 16.64 -3.65 -1.44
N LEU A 61 15.90 -3.02 -2.35
CA LEU A 61 16.08 -1.60 -2.68
C LEU A 61 15.78 -0.70 -1.48
N ILE A 62 14.70 -0.96 -0.75
CA ILE A 62 14.29 -0.21 0.45
C ILE A 62 15.39 -0.27 1.52
N ALA A 63 15.98 -1.44 1.74
CA ALA A 63 17.07 -1.59 2.71
C ALA A 63 18.27 -0.70 2.36
N ALA A 64 18.67 -0.68 1.09
CA ALA A 64 19.75 0.19 0.61
C ALA A 64 19.38 1.68 0.69
N LEU A 65 18.13 2.04 0.37
CA LEU A 65 17.65 3.42 0.47
C LEU A 65 17.61 3.93 1.90
N ARG A 66 17.21 3.09 2.87
CA ARG A 66 17.22 3.47 4.30
C ARG A 66 18.62 3.79 4.82
N GLN A 67 19.65 3.12 4.31
CA GLN A 67 21.03 3.42 4.68
C GLN A 67 21.49 4.77 4.12
N ARG A 68 21.03 5.14 2.92
CA ARG A 68 21.43 6.38 2.23
C ARG A 68 20.58 7.58 2.62
N LEU A 69 19.31 7.35 2.97
CA LEU A 69 18.31 8.34 3.31
C LEU A 69 17.63 7.93 4.63
N PRO A 70 18.31 8.05 5.78
CA PRO A 70 17.77 7.60 7.06
C PRO A 70 16.50 8.37 7.50
N ALA A 71 16.36 9.63 7.05
CA ALA A 71 15.18 10.46 7.28
C ALA A 71 14.09 10.30 6.21
N MET A 72 14.14 9.24 5.38
CA MET A 72 13.17 9.04 4.30
C MET A 72 11.83 8.51 4.83
N ARG A 73 10.74 9.05 4.28
CA ARG A 73 9.40 8.47 4.40
C ARG A 73 9.16 7.54 3.23
N LEU A 74 8.89 6.27 3.52
CA LEU A 74 8.52 5.30 2.50
C LEU A 74 7.01 5.19 2.39
N LEU A 75 6.47 5.39 1.19
CA LEU A 75 5.12 4.96 0.80
C LEU A 75 5.27 3.73 -0.08
N LEU A 76 4.88 2.56 0.42
CA LEU A 76 4.90 1.32 -0.35
C LEU A 76 3.46 0.89 -0.66
N THR A 77 3.15 0.76 -1.94
CA THR A 77 1.79 0.41 -2.41
C THR A 77 1.82 -0.94 -3.13
N HIS A 78 0.89 -1.82 -2.76
CA HIS A 78 0.79 -3.19 -3.27
C HIS A 78 -0.57 -3.45 -3.93
N GLY A 79 -0.56 -4.24 -5.01
CA GLY A 79 -1.79 -4.71 -5.66
C GLY A 79 -2.48 -5.89 -4.95
N THR A 80 -1.75 -6.65 -4.13
CA THR A 80 -2.19 -7.93 -3.55
C THR A 80 -2.15 -7.90 -2.01
N ALA A 81 -3.05 -8.67 -1.38
CA ALA A 81 -3.10 -8.80 0.09
C ALA A 81 -1.82 -9.44 0.67
N THR A 82 -1.15 -10.30 -0.11
CA THR A 82 0.13 -10.93 0.26
C THR A 82 1.30 -9.93 0.28
N GLY A 83 1.32 -8.94 -0.62
CA GLY A 83 2.36 -7.90 -0.59
C GLY A 83 2.32 -7.03 0.67
N ARG A 84 1.14 -6.82 1.26
CA ARG A 84 0.97 -6.12 2.55
C ARG A 84 1.55 -6.90 3.73
N ALA A 85 1.45 -8.23 3.73
CA ALA A 85 1.94 -9.06 4.85
C ALA A 85 3.48 -9.15 4.87
N GLU A 86 4.13 -9.10 3.70
CA GLU A 86 5.60 -9.18 3.57
C GLU A 86 6.29 -7.81 3.61
N GLY A 87 5.56 -6.73 3.39
CA GLY A 87 6.09 -5.35 3.39
C GLY A 87 5.96 -4.60 4.71
N ALA A 88 5.45 -5.23 5.77
CA ALA A 88 5.40 -4.69 7.14
C ALA A 88 6.72 -4.97 7.87
#